data_AF-A0A932V9U7-F1
#
_entry.id   AF-A0A932V9U7-F1
#
_cell.length_a   1.000
_cell.length_b   1.000
_cell.length_c   1.000
_cell.angle_alpha   90.00
_cell.angle_beta   90.00
_cell.angle_gamma   90.00
#
_symmetry.space_group_name_H-M   'P 1'
#
loop_
_entity.id
_entity.type
_entity.pdbx_description
1 polymer ?
#
loop_
_entity_poly.entity_id
_entity_poly.type
_entity_poly.pdbx_seq_one_letter_code
_entity_poly.pdbx_strand_id
1 'polypeptide(L)' 'LPALPVHPVPELHDFLEREKLYGHGISLVDLQLLYASLLEDCVLWTHDKNLQQLAKKYGRVDSK' A
#
# COMPACT_ATOMS: atom_id res chain seq x y z
N LEU A 1 0.80 -21.00 13.42
CA LEU A 1 0.31 -19.63 13.15
C LEU A 1 -0.92 -19.74 12.26
N PRO A 2 -1.98 -18.95 12.48
CA PRO A 2 -3.10 -18.91 11.53
C PRO A 2 -2.57 -18.48 10.16
N ALA A 3 -3.17 -19.00 9.09
CA ALA A 3 -2.86 -18.54 7.75
C ALA A 3 -3.28 -17.07 7.65
N LEU A 4 -2.33 -16.18 7.38
CA LEU A 4 -2.64 -14.81 7.04
C LEU A 4 -3.31 -14.79 5.65
N PRO A 5 -4.32 -13.93 5.43
CA PRO A 5 -4.92 -13.77 4.12
C PRO A 5 -3.85 -13.39 3.09
N VAL A 6 -3.83 -14.11 1.98
CA VAL A 6 -2.96 -13.81 0.82
C VAL A 6 -3.85 -13.21 -0.25
N HIS A 7 -3.53 -11.98 -0.64
CA HIS A 7 -4.27 -11.26 -1.66
C HIS A 7 -3.67 -11.51 -3.06
N PRO A 8 -4.49 -11.83 -4.09
CA PRO A 8 -4.01 -12.11 -5.43
C PRO A 8 -3.31 -10.91 -6.10
N VAL A 9 -2.23 -11.19 -6.85
CA VAL A 9 -1.50 -10.18 -7.62
C VAL A 9 -2.37 -9.44 -8.67
N PRO A 10 -3.34 -10.08 -9.35
CA PRO A 10 -4.22 -9.36 -10.28
C PRO A 10 -5.01 -8.21 -9.63
N GLU A 11 -5.45 -8.38 -8.38
CA GLU A 11 -6.21 -7.33 -7.69
C GLU A 11 -5.36 -6.09 -7.39
N LEU A 12 -4.07 -6.31 -7.08
CA LEU A 12 -3.09 -5.24 -6.97
C LEU A 12 -2.89 -4.52 -8.31
N HIS A 13 -2.83 -5.26 -9.42
CA HIS A 13 -2.69 -4.68 -10.75
C HIS A 13 -3.90 -3.81 -11.11
N ASP A 14 -5.11 -4.29 -10.85
CA ASP A 14 -6.34 -3.53 -11.08
C ASP A 14 -6.43 -2.28 -10.20
N PHE A 15 -5.94 -2.35 -8.95
CA PHE A 15 -5.77 -1.19 -8.08
C PHE A 15 -4.79 -0.18 -8.67
N LEU A 16 -3.63 -0.64 -9.12
CA LEU A 16 -2.58 0.18 -9.75
C LEU A 16 -3.09 0.94 -10.98
N GLU A 17 -3.81 0.26 -11.86
CA GLU A 17 -4.44 0.83 -13.06
C GLU A 17 -5.48 1.89 -12.70
N ARG A 18 -6.40 1.56 -11.79
CA ARG A 18 -7.49 2.45 -11.41
C ARG A 18 -6.97 3.74 -10.75
N GLU A 19 -6.02 3.61 -9.84
CA GLU A 19 -5.44 4.74 -9.10
C GLU A 19 -4.34 5.48 -9.88
N LYS A 20 -3.96 4.97 -11.06
CA LYS A 20 -2.94 5.54 -11.96
C LYS A 20 -1.60 5.80 -11.26
N LEU A 21 -1.13 4.83 -10.47
CA LEU A 21 0.06 5.01 -9.61
C LEU A 21 1.40 4.78 -10.33
N TYR A 22 1.38 4.53 -11.64
CA TYR A 22 2.58 4.39 -12.46
C TYR A 22 3.39 5.68 -12.59
N GLY A 23 4.71 5.57 -12.71
CA GLY A 23 5.59 6.72 -13.01
C GLY A 23 5.80 7.71 -11.84
N HIS A 24 5.31 7.40 -10.63
CA HIS A 24 5.44 8.27 -9.46
C HIS A 24 6.73 8.05 -8.65
N GLY A 25 7.67 7.24 -9.17
CA GLY A 25 8.92 6.92 -8.47
C GLY A 25 8.75 6.03 -7.24
N ILE A 26 7.65 5.29 -7.15
CA ILE A 26 7.32 4.39 -6.05
C ILE A 26 7.51 2.94 -6.51
N SER A 27 8.14 2.11 -5.68
CA SER A 27 8.39 0.72 -6.04
C SER A 27 7.10 -0.12 -5.99
N LEU A 28 7.08 -1.25 -6.71
CA LEU A 28 5.95 -2.19 -6.64
C LEU A 28 5.75 -2.75 -5.22
N VAL A 29 6.83 -2.90 -4.45
CA VAL A 29 6.78 -3.41 -3.08
C VAL A 29 6.09 -2.39 -2.16
N ASP A 30 6.37 -1.11 -2.31
CA ASP A 30 5.70 -0.04 -1.55
C ASP A 30 4.19 -0.01 -1.84
N LEU A 31 3.81 -0.24 -3.09
CA LEU A 31 2.42 -0.35 -3.51
C LEU A 31 1.74 -1.59 -2.92
N GLN A 32 2.45 -2.72 -2.87
CA GLN A 32 1.97 -3.93 -2.21
C GLN A 32 1.71 -3.70 -0.71
N LEU A 33 2.63 -3.03 -0.02
CA LEU A 33 2.48 -2.72 1.40
C LEU A 33 1.29 -1.79 1.66
N LEU A 34 1.15 -0.73 0.84
CA LEU A 34 -0.02 0.14 0.92
C LEU A 34 -1.32 -0.64 0.66
N TYR A 35 -1.36 -1.45 -0.39
CA TYR A 35 -2.55 -2.21 -0.76
C TYR A 35 -2.97 -3.19 0.34
N ALA A 36 -2.02 -3.92 0.92
CA ALA A 36 -2.26 -4.77 2.08
C ALA A 36 -2.81 -3.98 3.28
N SER A 37 -2.27 -2.78 3.54
CA SER A 37 -2.77 -1.93 4.63
C SER A 37 -4.20 -1.44 4.42
N LEU A 38 -4.61 -1.27 3.16
CA LEU A 38 -5.98 -0.91 2.81
C LEU A 38 -6.95 -2.06 3.03
N LEU A 39 -6.55 -3.28 2.66
CA LEU A 39 -7.38 -4.48 2.77
C LEU A 39 -7.56 -4.94 4.22
N GLU A 40 -6.51 -4.85 5.03
CA GLU A 40 -6.52 -5.28 6.44
C GLU A 40 -6.85 -4.13 7.41
N ASP A 41 -7.27 -2.98 6.89
CA ASP A 41 -7.61 -1.76 7.65
C ASP A 41 -6.56 -1.39 8.72
N CYS A 42 -5.28 -1.45 8.36
CA CYS A 42 -4.18 -1.18 9.27
C CYS A 42 -3.38 0.06 8.86
N VAL A 43 -2.64 0.61 9.82
CA VAL A 43 -1.75 1.76 9.57
C VAL A 43 -0.38 1.28 9.12
N LEU A 44 0.26 2.06 8.25
CA LEU A 44 1.57 1.76 7.69
C LEU A 44 2.65 2.60 8.40
N TRP A 45 3.51 1.91 9.13
CA TRP A 45 4.67 2.50 9.80
C TRP A 45 5.86 2.43 8.86
N THR A 46 6.39 3.57 8.47
CA THR A 46 7.56 3.63 7.59
C THR A 46 8.37 4.89 7.87
N HIS A 47 9.69 4.78 7.73
CA HIS A 47 10.60 5.93 7.71
C HIS A 47 10.87 6.44 6.29
N ASP A 48 10.41 5.70 5.27
CA ASP A 48 10.51 6.13 3.87
C ASP A 48 9.54 7.29 3.61
N LYS A 49 10.08 8.42 3.15
CA LYS A 49 9.30 9.65 2.95
C LYS A 49 8.29 9.54 1.81
N ASN A 50 8.58 8.75 0.77
CA ASN A 50 7.71 8.62 -0.39
C ASN A 50 6.53 7.71 -0.06
N LEU A 51 6.79 6.55 0.57
CA LEU A 51 5.75 5.65 1.05
C LEU A 51 4.92 6.30 2.17
N GLN A 52 5.51 7.10 3.06
CA GLN A 52 4.74 7.83 4.08
C GLN A 52 3.79 8.85 3.44
N GLN A 53 4.23 9.59 2.42
CA GLN A 53 3.36 10.52 1.68
C GLN A 53 2.22 9.78 0.97
N LEU A 54 2.53 8.63 0.38
CA LEU A 54 1.51 7.79 -0.25
C LEU A 54 0.50 7.27 0.79
N ALA A 55 0.98 6.74 1.92
CA ALA A 55 0.13 6.29 3.02
C ALA A 55 -0.77 7.41 3.56
N LYS A 56 -0.24 8.64 3.68
CA LYS A 56 -1.03 9.84 4.05
C LYS A 56 -2.15 10.13 3.04
N LYS A 57 -1.89 10.02 1.73
CA LYS A 57 -2.91 10.22 0.68
C LYS A 57 -4.11 9.28 0.86
N TYR A 58 -3.88 8.07 1.37
CA TYR A 58 -4.93 7.06 1.59
C TYR A 58 -5.37 6.94 3.06
N GLY A 59 -4.95 7.84 3.95
CA GLY A 59 -5.32 7.79 5.37
C GLY A 59 -4.73 6.59 6.14
N ARG A 60 -3.69 5.95 5.62
CA ARG A 60 -3.01 4.77 6.20
C ARG A 60 -1.71 5.13 6.90
N VAL A 61 -1.62 6.34 7.45
CA VAL A 61 -0.40 6.80 8.13
C VAL A 61 -0.50 6.53 9.62
N ASP A 62 0.60 6.05 10.22
CA ASP A 62 0.74 6.11 11.67
C ASP A 62 0.97 7.56 12.14
N SER A 63 0.33 7.95 13.24
CA SER A 63 0.29 9.34 13.71
C SER A 63 1.48 9.74 14.60
N LYS A 64 2.56 8.94 14.66
CA LYS A 64 3.73 9.23 15.49
C LYS A 64 4.69 10.25 14.90
#